data_AF-A0A2E8IA08-F1
#
_entry.id   AF-A0A2E8IA08-F1
#
_cell.length_a   1.000
_cell.length_b   1.000
_cell.length_c   1.000
_cell.angle_alpha   90.00
_cell.angle_beta   90.00
_cell.angle_gamma   90.00
#
_symmetry.space_group_name_H-M   'P 1'
#
loop_
_entity.id
_entity.type
_entity.pdbx_description
1 polymer ?
#
loop_
_entity_poly.entity_id
_entity_poly.type
_entity_poly.pdbx_seq_one_letter_code
_entity_poly.pdbx_strand_id
1 'polypeptide(L)' 'EVEAAWAFVDPILEYWANDKDVPTYGYPAGTWGPKNSDDLIEDSNGWRNPGELLTDETGFCII' A
#
# COMPACT_ATOMS: atom_id res chain seq x y z
N GLU A 1 14.77 -14.77 14.11
CA GLU A 1 13.62 -13.95 13.69
C GLU A 1 14.07 -12.70 12.96
N VAL A 2 14.89 -11.84 13.58
CA VAL A 2 15.41 -10.61 12.96
C VAL A 2 16.14 -10.86 11.62
N GLU A 3 17.07 -11.81 11.57
CA GLU A 3 17.81 -12.14 10.33
C GLU A 3 16.89 -12.60 9.19
N ALA A 4 15.81 -13.32 9.51
CA ALA A 4 14.85 -13.79 8.50
C ALA A 4 13.97 -12.64 7.98
N ALA A 5 13.62 -11.68 8.84
CA ALA A 5 12.91 -10.48 8.42
C ALA A 5 13.78 -9.62 7.49
N TRP A 6 15.06 -9.43 7.82
CA TRP A 6 16.00 -8.69 6.97
C TRP A 6 16.24 -9.37 5.64
N ALA A 7 16.44 -10.70 5.62
CA ALA A 7 16.57 -11.46 4.39
C ALA A 7 15.38 -11.30 3.41
N PHE A 8 14.19 -10.96 3.92
CA PHE A 8 13.02 -10.67 3.11
C PHE A 8 12.93 -9.20 2.66
N VAL A 9 13.24 -8.25 3.56
CA VAL A 9 13.06 -6.81 3.30
C VAL A 9 14.24 -6.20 2.51
N ASP A 10 15.47 -6.68 2.73
CA ASP A 10 16.68 -6.12 2.10
C ASP A 10 16.61 -6.04 0.57
N PRO A 11 16.19 -7.10 -0.17
CA PRO A 11 16.09 -7.02 -1.62
C PRO A 11 15.08 -5.98 -2.12
N ILE A 12 14.00 -5.74 -1.35
CA ILE A 12 12.99 -4.72 -1.67
C ILE A 12 13.59 -3.32 -1.55
N LEU A 13 14.37 -3.08 -0.48
CA LEU A 13 15.05 -1.81 -0.26
C LEU A 13 16.13 -1.55 -1.30
N GLU A 14 16.90 -2.57 -1.67
CA GLU A 14 17.94 -2.46 -2.70
C GLU A 14 17.34 -2.09 -4.07
N TYR A 15 16.20 -2.69 -4.42
CA TYR A 15 15.45 -2.32 -5.62
C TYR A 15 15.02 -0.84 -5.57
N TRP A 16 14.44 -0.39 -4.45
CA TRP A 16 13.98 0.98 -4.26
C TRP A 16 15.12 2.02 -4.31
N ALA A 17 16.32 1.67 -3.83
CA ALA A 17 17.45 2.60 -3.80
C ALA A 17 18.10 2.79 -5.18
N ASN A 18 18.05 1.78 -6.03
CA ASN A 18 18.85 1.74 -7.27
C ASN A 18 18.02 1.90 -8.55
N ASP A 19 16.74 1.53 -8.54
CA ASP A 19 15.85 1.69 -9.69
C ASP A 19 15.13 3.05 -9.65
N LYS A 20 15.06 3.74 -10.78
CA LYS A 20 14.36 5.04 -10.91
C LYS A 20 12.91 4.90 -11.34
N ASP A 21 12.51 3.71 -11.81
CA ASP A 21 11.20 3.45 -12.39
C ASP A 21 10.27 2.71 -11.42
N VAL A 22 10.53 2.79 -10.11
CA VAL A 22 9.67 2.20 -9.07
C VAL A 22 8.30 2.91 -9.09
N PRO A 23 7.20 2.19 -9.41
CA PRO A 23 5.89 2.80 -9.49
C PRO A 23 5.41 3.20 -8.08
N THR A 24 5.29 4.50 -7.85
CA THR A 24 4.74 5.05 -6.61
C THR A 24 3.35 5.60 -6.86
N TYR A 25 2.36 5.11 -6.11
CA TYR A 25 0.97 5.50 -6.26
C TYR A 25 0.54 6.45 -5.14
N GLY A 26 -0.02 7.60 -5.52
CA GLY A 26 -0.63 8.53 -4.58
C GLY A 26 -2.04 8.08 -4.19
N TYR A 27 -2.50 8.53 -3.03
CA TYR A 27 -3.87 8.33 -2.55
C TYR A 27 -4.29 9.49 -1.64
N PRO A 28 -5.59 9.85 -1.57
CA PRO A 28 -6.07 10.90 -0.68
C PRO A 28 -5.92 10.50 0.80
N ALA A 29 -5.57 11.47 1.65
CA ALA A 29 -5.56 11.24 3.09
C ALA A 29 -6.97 10.88 3.59
N GLY A 30 -7.06 9.91 4.51
CA GLY A 30 -8.34 9.38 5.00
C GLY A 30 -8.89 8.21 4.19
N THR A 31 -8.19 7.76 3.14
CA THR A 31 -8.54 6.55 2.37
C THR A 31 -7.67 5.34 2.76
N TRP A 32 -8.04 4.16 2.25
CA TRP A 32 -7.33 2.88 2.45
C TRP A 32 -6.01 2.71 1.69
N GLY A 33 -5.63 3.70 0.88
CA GLY A 33 -4.45 3.64 0.04
C GLY A 33 -4.80 3.74 -1.45
N PRO A 34 -3.82 3.48 -2.33
CA PRO A 34 -4.05 3.46 -3.77
C PRO A 34 -4.85 2.21 -4.17
N LYS A 35 -5.60 2.30 -5.27
CA LYS A 35 -6.36 1.16 -5.85
C LYS A 35 -5.48 -0.09 -6.06
N ASN A 36 -4.20 0.09 -6.36
CA ASN A 36 -3.23 -0.99 -6.52
C ASN A 36 -3.11 -1.90 -5.29
N SER A 37 -3.42 -1.39 -4.09
CA SER A 37 -3.47 -2.19 -2.86
C SER A 37 -4.64 -3.17 -2.85
N ASP A 38 -5.79 -2.79 -3.41
CA ASP A 38 -6.95 -3.69 -3.56
C ASP A 38 -6.68 -4.73 -4.64
N ASP A 39 -6.08 -4.31 -5.76
CA ASP A 39 -5.72 -5.21 -6.87
C ASP A 39 -4.69 -6.27 -6.47
N LEU A 40 -3.89 -6.01 -5.41
CA LEU A 40 -2.94 -6.98 -4.86
C LEU A 40 -3.64 -8.15 -4.14
N ILE A 41 -4.86 -7.95 -3.63
CA ILE A 41 -5.63 -8.98 -2.95
C ILE A 41 -6.60 -9.61 -3.94
N GLU A 42 -6.28 -10.83 -4.37
CA GLU A 42 -7.10 -11.60 -5.32
C GLU A 42 -8.36 -12.22 -4.67
N ASP A 43 -8.49 -12.17 -3.34
CA ASP A 43 -9.58 -12.82 -2.63
C ASP A 43 -10.84 -11.95 -2.55
N SER A 44 -11.99 -12.59 -2.71
CA SER A 44 -13.34 -12.00 -2.74
C SER A 44 -13.73 -11.16 -1.51
N ASN A 45 -12.98 -11.27 -0.41
CA ASN A 45 -13.29 -10.66 0.86
C ASN A 45 -12.55 -9.34 1.14
N GLY A 46 -11.63 -8.92 0.26
CA GLY A 46 -10.90 -7.65 0.36
C GLY A 46 -10.13 -7.46 1.68
N TRP A 47 -9.68 -6.23 1.92
CA TRP A 47 -9.03 -5.86 3.18
C TRP A 47 -10.04 -5.71 4.32
N ARG A 48 -9.68 -6.19 5.52
CA ARG A 48 -10.50 -6.01 6.73
C ARG A 48 -10.32 -4.58 7.26
N ASN A 49 -11.36 -3.76 7.17
CA ASN A 49 -11.39 -2.42 7.78
C ASN A 49 -11.78 -2.47 9.28
N PRO A 50 -10.88 -2.12 10.23
CA PRO A 50 -11.19 -2.12 11.65
C PRO A 50 -11.66 -0.76 12.20
N GLY A 51 -11.74 0.30 11.39
CA GLY A 51 -12.01 1.67 11.86
C GLY A 51 -12.96 2.48 10.97
N GLU A 52 -13.99 3.09 11.59
CA GLU A 52 -15.06 3.83 10.90
C GLU A 52 -14.63 5.16 10.27
N LEU A 53 -13.40 5.63 10.56
CA LEU A 53 -12.89 6.94 10.13
C LEU A 53 -12.17 6.92 8.77
N LEU A 54 -12.06 5.75 8.15
CA LEU A 54 -11.44 5.58 6.82
C LEU A 54 -12.52 5.33 5.78
N THR A 55 -12.40 6.01 4.64
CA THR A 55 -13.36 5.90 3.52
C THR A 55 -12.76 5.17 2.33
N ASP A 56 -13.61 4.44 1.60
CA ASP A 56 -13.27 3.84 0.30
C ASP A 56 -13.44 4.85 -0.85
N GLU A 57 -14.01 6.03 -0.55
CA GLU A 57 -14.23 7.07 -1.54
C GLU A 57 -12.94 7.86 -1.81
N THR A 58 -12.33 7.61 -2.97
CA THR A 58 -11.16 8.34 -3.47
C THR A 58 -11.45 9.80 -3.86
N GLY A 59 -12.70 10.27 -3.68
CA GLY A 59 -13.15 11.63 -3.98
C GLY A 59 -12.87 12.66 -2.89
N PHE A 60 -12.33 12.26 -1.73
CA PHE A 60 -12.17 13.14 -0.58
C PHE A 60 -10.87 13.97 -0.64
N CYS A 61 -10.79 14.85 -1.63
CA CYS A 61 -10.01 16.09 -1.60
C CYS A 61 -10.87 17.19 -2.19
N ILE A 62 -11.82 17.72 -1.41
CA ILE A 62 -12.29 19.08 -1.63
C ILE A 62 -11.45 19.95 -0.69
N ILE A 63 -10.63 20.80 -1.31
CA ILE A 63 -9.92 21.93 -0.68
C ILE A 63 -10.86 22.77 0.18
#